data_AF-A0A399W7D7-F1
#
_entry.id   AF-A0A399W7D7-F1
#
_cell.length_a   1.000
_cell.length_b   1.000
_cell.length_c   1.000
_cell.angle_alpha   90.00
_cell.angle_beta   90.00
_cell.angle_gamma   90.00
#
_symmetry.space_group_name_H-M   'P 1'
#
loop_
_entity.id
_entity.type
_entity.pdbx_description
1 polymer ?
#
loop_
_entity_poly.entity_id
_entity_poly.type
_entity_poly.pdbx_seq_one_letter_code
_entity_poly.pdbx_strand_id
1 'polypeptide(L)'
;MASKKKVMTPADFDKAYEENEVQLRGIVWFVGCLSVLIVLVSVLMWFFLGQMGDYRRATQGPANPMALSERERLPDGPRLQSAPGFGVEGPNGFVNLELTQPAAEYLELKKQWDSMEKNGEKDPKTGAVIMLPIEEAKKRLLAAGVKARSDDAAKNLYDDSRRFYSESSAGRMESEIRR
;
A
#
# COMPACT_ATOMS: atom_id res chain seq x y z
N MET A 1 -26.74 59.16 46.20
CA MET A 1 -28.21 59.11 46.37
C MET A 1 -28.57 57.84 47.12
N ALA A 2 -29.51 57.94 48.06
CA ALA A 2 -29.68 57.05 49.20
C ALA A 2 -29.86 55.56 48.85
N SER A 3 -29.15 54.71 49.59
CA SER A 3 -29.36 53.26 49.62
C SER A 3 -30.74 52.98 50.24
N LYS A 4 -31.70 52.59 49.40
CA LYS A 4 -32.97 52.01 49.89
C LYS A 4 -32.64 50.66 50.51
N LYS A 5 -32.65 50.57 51.84
CA LYS A 5 -32.65 49.28 52.56
C LYS A 5 -33.78 48.41 51.99
N LYS A 6 -33.45 47.20 51.54
CA LYS A 6 -34.46 46.18 51.20
C LYS A 6 -35.19 45.81 52.49
N VAL A 7 -36.42 46.32 52.63
CA VAL A 7 -37.37 45.80 53.60
C VAL A 7 -37.98 44.57 52.93
N MET A 8 -37.75 43.38 53.48
CA MET A 8 -38.48 42.19 53.05
C MET A 8 -39.89 42.27 53.63
N THR A 9 -40.80 42.86 52.88
CA THR A 9 -42.23 42.74 53.15
C THR A 9 -42.69 41.36 52.68
N PRO A 10 -43.50 40.63 53.47
CA PRO A 10 -44.19 39.44 52.99
C PRO A 10 -45.04 39.81 51.77
N ALA A 11 -45.26 38.85 50.85
CA ALA A 11 -45.99 39.03 49.60
C ALA A 11 -47.18 39.97 49.78
N ASP A 12 -47.15 41.10 49.07
CA ASP A 12 -48.15 42.16 49.17
C ASP A 12 -49.43 41.66 48.46
N PHE A 13 -50.36 41.07 49.22
CA PHE A 13 -51.57 40.43 48.70
C PHE A 13 -52.54 41.41 48.03
N ASP A 14 -52.31 42.72 48.14
CA ASP A 14 -53.09 43.77 47.46
C ASP A 14 -52.68 43.97 45.99
N LYS A 15 -51.61 43.33 45.53
CA LYS A 15 -51.21 43.33 44.11
C LYS A 15 -51.58 42.01 43.44
N ALA A 16 -52.34 42.09 42.35
CA ALA A 16 -52.78 40.93 41.57
C ALA A 16 -51.64 40.23 40.78
N TYR A 17 -50.41 40.72 40.86
CA TYR A 17 -49.23 40.12 40.22
C TYR A 17 -47.96 40.42 41.02
N GLU A 18 -46.99 39.51 40.92
CA GLU A 18 -45.66 39.65 41.52
C GLU A 18 -44.78 40.56 40.63
N GLU A 19 -44.13 41.56 41.22
CA GLU A 19 -43.21 42.45 40.50
C GLU A 19 -41.91 41.68 40.18
N ASN A 20 -41.74 41.27 38.92
CA ASN A 20 -40.53 40.61 38.44
C ASN A 20 -39.44 41.65 38.15
N GLU A 21 -38.66 42.01 39.17
CA GLU A 21 -37.50 42.90 39.03
C GLU A 21 -36.36 42.18 38.28
N VAL A 22 -36.37 42.28 36.95
CA VAL A 22 -35.28 41.74 36.12
C VAL A 22 -34.01 42.58 36.31
N GLN A 23 -32.95 41.95 36.82
CA GLN A 23 -31.66 42.61 37.03
C GLN A 23 -30.90 42.80 35.69
N LEU A 24 -31.31 43.80 34.91
CA LEU A 24 -30.73 44.16 33.61
C LEU A 24 -29.20 44.26 33.62
N ARG A 25 -28.62 44.81 34.70
CA ARG A 25 -27.17 44.93 34.85
C ARG A 25 -26.44 43.57 34.86
N GLY A 26 -27.05 42.54 35.46
CA GLY A 26 -26.48 41.19 35.50
C GLY A 26 -26.50 40.53 34.13
N ILE A 27 -27.60 40.71 33.39
CA ILE A 27 -27.76 40.19 32.03
C ILE A 27 -26.74 40.80 31.08
N VAL A 28 -26.55 42.13 31.12
CA VAL A 28 -25.59 42.82 30.26
C VAL A 28 -24.16 42.36 30.54
N TRP A 29 -23.79 42.20 31.82
CA TRP A 29 -22.47 41.66 32.20
C TRP A 29 -22.28 40.21 31.75
N PHE A 30 -23.32 39.38 31.88
CA PHE A 30 -23.28 37.99 31.44
C PHE A 30 -23.05 37.88 29.93
N VAL A 31 -23.80 38.65 29.13
CA VAL A 31 -23.64 38.69 27.68
C VAL A 31 -22.25 39.20 27.29
N GLY A 32 -21.74 40.22 27.98
CA GLY A 32 -20.38 40.73 27.78
C GLY A 32 -19.31 39.67 28.01
N CYS A 33 -19.33 39.01 29.17
CA CYS A 33 -18.40 37.93 29.50
C CYS A 33 -18.50 36.75 28.53
N LEU A 34 -19.72 36.34 28.17
CA LEU A 34 -19.94 35.24 27.24
C LEU A 34 -19.39 35.58 25.84
N SER A 35 -19.58 36.82 25.39
CA SER A 35 -19.08 37.28 24.10
C SER A 35 -17.54 37.25 24.06
N VAL A 36 -16.88 37.73 25.12
CA VAL A 36 -15.42 37.70 25.23
C VAL A 36 -14.89 36.26 25.23
N LEU A 37 -15.57 35.35 25.94
CA LEU A 37 -15.19 33.92 25.96
C LEU A 37 -15.28 33.29 24.57
N ILE A 38 -16.35 33.56 23.81
CA ILE A 38 -16.54 33.04 22.45
C ILE A 38 -15.42 33.53 21.53
N VAL A 39 -15.09 34.82 21.58
CA VAL A 39 -14.00 35.39 20.78
C VAL A 39 -12.67 34.73 21.15
N LEU A 40 -12.39 34.55 22.44
CA LEU A 40 -11.17 33.90 22.91
C LEU A 40 -11.04 32.47 22.38
N VAL A 41 -12.09 31.64 22.51
CA VAL A 41 -12.09 30.26 22.00
C VAL A 41 -11.91 30.23 20.49
N SER A 42 -12.54 31.16 19.77
CA SER A 42 -12.43 31.24 18.31
C SER A 42 -11.01 31.57 17.86
N VAL A 43 -10.34 32.51 18.52
CA VAL A 43 -8.94 32.85 18.26
C VAL A 43 -8.02 31.65 18.56
N LEU A 44 -8.27 30.95 19.67
CA LEU A 44 -7.49 29.77 20.04
C LEU A 44 -7.63 28.65 19.01
N MET A 45 -8.85 28.41 18.52
CA MET A 45 -9.13 27.45 17.45
C MET A 45 -8.47 27.84 16.13
N TRP A 46 -8.50 29.12 15.78
CA TRP A 46 -7.83 29.59 14.56
C TRP A 46 -6.32 29.37 14.62
N PHE A 47 -5.68 29.68 15.75
CA PHE A 47 -4.26 29.43 15.96
C PHE A 47 -3.93 27.93 15.89
N PHE A 48 -4.71 27.09 16.57
CA PHE A 48 -4.55 25.64 16.55
C PHE A 48 -4.68 25.06 15.14
N LEU A 49 -5.67 25.51 14.37
CA LEU A 49 -5.88 25.06 12.99
C LEU A 49 -4.73 25.48 12.08
N GLY A 50 -4.19 26.69 12.26
CA GLY A 50 -3.00 27.17 11.56
C GLY A 50 -1.80 26.25 11.82
N GLN A 51 -1.52 25.97 13.10
CA GLN A 51 -0.44 25.08 13.51
C GLN A 51 -0.62 23.66 12.93
N MET A 52 -1.82 23.09 13.00
CA MET A 52 -2.12 21.79 12.39
C MET A 52 -1.95 21.80 10.86
N GLY A 53 -2.29 22.90 10.19
CA GLY A 53 -2.07 23.06 8.76
C GLY A 53 -0.59 22.99 8.39
N ASP A 54 0.25 23.67 9.15
CA ASP A 54 1.70 23.65 8.94
C ASP A 54 2.31 22.28 9.25
N TYR A 55 1.86 21.62 10.33
CA TYR A 55 2.25 20.23 10.61
C TYR A 55 1.85 19.28 9.48
N ARG A 56 0.61 19.38 8.97
CA ARG A 56 0.15 18.56 7.85
C ARG A 56 1.02 18.77 6.63
N ARG A 57 1.38 20.01 6.27
CA ARG A 57 2.27 20.32 5.15
C ARG A 57 3.67 19.72 5.34
N ALA A 58 4.22 19.81 6.54
CA ALA A 58 5.54 19.28 6.86
C ALA A 58 5.58 17.74 6.94
N THR A 59 4.46 17.10 7.27
CA THR A 59 4.33 15.63 7.38
C THR A 59 3.41 15.03 6.31
N GLN A 60 3.27 15.68 5.14
CA GLN A 60 2.69 15.01 3.97
C GLN A 60 3.64 13.91 3.51
N GLY A 61 3.57 12.76 4.17
CA GLY A 61 4.00 11.50 3.60
C GLY A 61 3.16 11.17 2.36
N PRO A 62 3.57 10.18 1.56
CA PRO A 62 2.81 9.77 0.38
C PRO A 62 1.35 9.51 0.76
N ALA A 63 0.42 10.09 0.01
CA ALA A 63 -1.01 9.98 0.24
C ALA A 63 -1.40 8.48 0.18
N ASN A 64 -1.60 7.90 1.36
CA ASN A 64 -1.83 6.48 1.62
C ASN A 64 -0.64 5.56 1.30
N PRO A 65 0.10 5.07 2.31
CA PRO A 65 1.09 4.01 2.10
C PRO A 65 0.48 2.66 1.66
N MET A 66 -0.86 2.55 1.66
CA MET A 66 -1.64 1.42 1.15
C MET A 66 -2.46 1.76 -0.10
N ALA A 67 -2.33 2.98 -0.67
CA ALA A 67 -2.92 3.21 -1.97
C ALA A 67 -2.15 2.38 -2.98
N LEU A 68 -2.84 1.36 -3.50
CA LEU A 68 -2.39 0.61 -4.66
C LEU A 68 -2.07 1.63 -5.75
N SER A 69 -0.86 1.53 -6.31
CA SER A 69 -0.49 2.27 -7.51
C SER A 69 -1.53 2.03 -8.61
N GLU A 70 -1.69 2.95 -9.55
CA GLU A 70 -2.67 2.77 -10.65
C GLU A 70 -2.51 1.43 -11.37
N ARG A 71 -1.28 0.89 -11.38
CA ARG A 71 -0.93 -0.41 -11.94
C ARG A 71 -1.44 -1.60 -11.11
N GLU A 72 -1.36 -1.52 -9.79
CA GLU A 72 -1.84 -2.53 -8.82
C GLU A 72 -3.37 -2.47 -8.62
N ARG A 73 -3.99 -1.37 -9.04
CA ARG A 73 -5.44 -1.18 -8.99
C ARG A 73 -6.18 -1.94 -10.09
N LEU A 74 -5.46 -2.35 -11.12
CA LEU A 74 -5.98 -3.11 -12.24
C LEU A 74 -5.92 -4.61 -11.90
N PRO A 75 -6.96 -5.39 -12.24
CA PRO A 75 -6.98 -6.83 -11.96
C PRO A 75 -5.80 -7.54 -12.64
N ASP A 76 -5.21 -8.49 -11.92
CA ASP A 76 -4.17 -9.37 -12.45
C ASP A 76 -4.76 -10.39 -13.44
N GLY A 77 -4.14 -10.51 -14.60
CA GLY A 77 -4.57 -11.41 -15.68
C GLY A 77 -4.52 -10.76 -17.06
N PRO A 78 -4.75 -11.53 -18.14
CA PRO A 78 -4.57 -11.07 -19.52
C PRO A 78 -5.49 -9.89 -19.79
N ARG A 79 -4.88 -8.69 -19.83
CA ARG A 79 -5.59 -7.45 -20.11
C ARG A 79 -5.99 -7.45 -21.58
N LEU A 80 -7.09 -6.76 -21.87
CA LEU A 80 -7.37 -6.39 -23.25
C LEU A 80 -6.17 -5.57 -23.76
N GLN A 81 -5.60 -5.96 -24.90
CA GLN A 81 -4.43 -5.28 -25.51
C GLN A 81 -4.72 -3.81 -25.87
N SER A 82 -6.00 -3.43 -25.86
CA SER A 82 -6.48 -2.06 -26.04
C SER A 82 -6.60 -1.26 -24.73
N ALA A 83 -6.38 -1.89 -23.57
CA ALA A 83 -6.42 -1.20 -22.29
C ALA A 83 -5.12 -0.40 -22.08
N PRO A 84 -5.20 0.83 -21.55
CA PRO A 84 -4.01 1.62 -21.26
C PRO A 84 -3.11 0.92 -20.23
N GLY A 85 -1.80 0.95 -20.46
CA GLY A 85 -0.79 0.28 -19.65
C GLY A 85 -0.51 -1.16 -20.04
N PHE A 86 -0.85 -1.60 -21.27
CA PHE A 86 -0.49 -2.92 -21.79
C PHE A 86 0.94 -2.91 -22.34
N GLY A 87 1.80 -3.79 -21.84
CA GLY A 87 3.21 -3.80 -22.23
C GLY A 87 4.05 -4.80 -21.44
N VAL A 88 5.26 -5.02 -21.91
CA VAL A 88 6.24 -5.94 -21.31
C VAL A 88 7.35 -5.14 -20.65
N GLU A 89 7.78 -5.58 -19.46
CA GLU A 89 9.00 -5.05 -18.85
C GLU A 89 10.22 -5.65 -19.55
N GLY A 90 11.06 -4.78 -20.12
CA GLY A 90 12.31 -5.16 -20.73
C GLY A 90 13.52 -4.62 -19.95
N PRO A 91 14.73 -5.09 -20.31
CA PRO A 91 15.97 -4.63 -19.69
C PRO A 91 16.23 -3.13 -19.87
N ASN A 92 15.66 -2.51 -20.90
CA ASN A 92 15.78 -1.07 -21.19
C ASN A 92 14.58 -0.24 -20.69
N GLY A 93 13.67 -0.85 -19.93
CA GLY A 93 12.44 -0.22 -19.44
C GLY A 93 11.16 -0.84 -19.99
N PHE A 94 10.04 -0.19 -19.72
CA PHE A 94 8.72 -0.65 -20.12
C PHE A 94 8.48 -0.45 -21.62
N VAL A 95 8.11 -1.51 -22.32
CA VAL A 95 7.75 -1.47 -23.74
C VAL A 95 6.23 -1.43 -23.86
N ASN A 96 5.71 -0.30 -24.36
CA ASN A 96 4.27 -0.13 -24.56
C ASN A 96 3.82 -0.93 -25.81
N LEU A 97 2.85 -1.81 -25.62
CA LEU A 97 2.29 -2.71 -26.63
C LEU A 97 0.81 -2.43 -26.92
N GLU A 98 0.30 -1.28 -26.48
CA GLU A 98 -1.05 -0.82 -26.81
C GLU A 98 -1.28 -0.81 -28.33
N LEU A 99 -2.41 -1.36 -28.77
CA LEU A 99 -2.84 -1.39 -30.19
C LEU A 99 -1.90 -2.14 -31.14
N THR A 100 -0.94 -2.90 -30.61
CA THR A 100 -0.04 -3.74 -31.43
C THR A 100 -0.69 -5.07 -31.78
N GLN A 101 0.02 -5.91 -32.55
CA GLN A 101 -0.48 -7.22 -32.94
C GLN A 101 -0.74 -8.11 -31.72
N PRO A 102 -1.71 -9.04 -31.79
CA PRO A 102 -2.01 -9.88 -30.64
C PRO A 102 -0.87 -10.74 -30.12
N ALA A 103 0.12 -11.04 -30.97
CA ALA A 103 1.30 -11.80 -30.61
C ALA A 103 2.49 -10.93 -30.16
N ALA A 104 2.36 -9.61 -30.10
CA ALA A 104 3.49 -8.71 -29.85
C ALA A 104 4.17 -8.98 -28.50
N GLU A 105 3.40 -9.21 -27.44
CA GLU A 105 3.90 -9.58 -26.11
C GLU A 105 4.78 -10.84 -26.18
N TYR A 106 4.25 -11.90 -26.79
CA TYR A 106 4.99 -13.14 -26.97
C TYR A 106 6.27 -12.96 -27.78
N LEU A 107 6.21 -12.17 -28.85
CA LEU A 107 7.37 -11.90 -29.71
C LEU A 107 8.45 -11.12 -28.97
N GLU A 108 8.09 -10.18 -28.10
CA GLU A 108 9.05 -9.43 -27.29
C GLU A 108 9.69 -10.31 -26.21
N LEU A 109 8.88 -11.07 -25.47
CA LEU A 109 9.41 -12.03 -24.50
C LEU A 109 10.34 -13.04 -25.17
N LYS A 110 9.94 -13.55 -26.34
CA LYS A 110 10.79 -14.46 -27.11
C LYS A 110 12.12 -13.83 -27.50
N LYS A 111 12.13 -12.57 -27.96
CA LYS A 111 13.38 -11.85 -28.26
C LYS A 111 14.27 -11.72 -27.02
N GLN A 112 13.67 -11.42 -25.87
CA GLN A 112 14.41 -11.34 -24.60
C GLN A 112 15.03 -12.70 -24.27
N TRP A 113 14.24 -13.78 -24.29
CA TRP A 113 14.75 -15.13 -24.04
C TRP A 113 15.83 -15.56 -25.04
N ASP A 114 15.63 -15.34 -26.34
CA ASP A 114 16.61 -15.64 -27.38
C ASP A 114 17.92 -14.88 -27.14
N SER A 115 17.84 -13.65 -26.61
CA SER A 115 19.02 -12.85 -26.28
C SER A 115 19.75 -13.38 -25.04
N MET A 116 19.01 -13.78 -24.01
CA MET A 116 19.59 -14.35 -22.79
C MET A 116 20.17 -15.73 -23.07
N GLU A 117 19.52 -16.57 -23.87
CA GLU A 117 20.02 -17.91 -24.22
C GLU A 117 21.38 -17.84 -24.94
N LYS A 118 21.55 -16.84 -25.82
CA LYS A 118 22.79 -16.64 -26.57
C LYS A 118 23.91 -16.02 -25.73
N ASN A 119 23.59 -15.02 -24.93
CA ASN A 119 24.60 -14.17 -24.27
C ASN A 119 24.76 -14.46 -22.77
N GLY A 120 23.81 -15.15 -22.16
CA GLY A 120 23.66 -15.27 -20.72
C GLY A 120 23.17 -13.97 -20.08
N GLU A 121 22.99 -14.02 -18.77
CA GLU A 121 22.62 -12.86 -17.96
C GLU A 121 23.37 -12.87 -16.63
N LYS A 122 23.79 -11.69 -16.19
CA LYS A 122 24.43 -11.47 -14.89
C LYS A 122 23.62 -10.44 -14.12
N ASP A 123 23.52 -10.64 -12.82
CA ASP A 123 22.89 -9.68 -11.93
C ASP A 123 23.68 -8.36 -11.96
N PRO A 124 23.06 -7.22 -12.33
CA PRO A 124 23.73 -5.93 -12.37
C PRO A 124 24.26 -5.47 -11.00
N LYS A 125 23.68 -5.94 -9.89
CA LYS A 125 24.07 -5.51 -8.53
C LYS A 125 25.19 -6.37 -7.94
N THR A 126 25.08 -7.69 -8.08
CA THR A 126 26.00 -8.64 -7.43
C THR A 126 27.06 -9.19 -8.38
N GLY A 127 26.87 -9.04 -9.70
CA GLY A 127 27.70 -9.65 -10.72
C GLY A 127 27.58 -11.17 -10.79
N ALA A 128 26.66 -11.77 -10.02
CA ALA A 128 26.40 -13.20 -10.06
C ALA A 128 25.82 -13.61 -11.42
N VAL A 129 26.22 -14.77 -11.93
CA VAL A 129 25.67 -15.31 -13.17
C VAL A 129 24.26 -15.83 -12.89
N ILE A 130 23.25 -15.16 -13.43
CA ILE A 130 21.84 -15.58 -13.33
C ILE A 130 21.57 -16.67 -14.37
N MET A 131 22.01 -16.44 -15.61
CA MET A 131 21.88 -17.40 -16.70
C MET A 131 23.20 -17.56 -17.46
N LEU A 132 23.56 -18.80 -17.78
CA LEU A 132 24.76 -19.14 -18.54
C LEU A 132 24.36 -19.85 -19.84
N PRO A 133 24.91 -19.46 -21.00
CA PRO A 133 24.67 -20.17 -22.25
C PRO A 133 25.06 -21.64 -22.14
N ILE A 134 24.28 -22.52 -22.76
CA ILE A 134 24.44 -23.98 -22.64
C ILE A 134 25.85 -24.43 -23.02
N GLU A 135 26.42 -23.87 -24.08
CA GLU A 135 27.78 -24.23 -24.52
C GLU A 135 28.86 -23.78 -23.55
N GLU A 136 28.70 -22.62 -22.90
CA GLU A 136 29.60 -22.19 -21.84
C GLU A 136 29.43 -23.05 -20.57
N ALA A 137 28.19 -23.38 -20.22
CA ALA A 137 27.86 -24.25 -19.10
C ALA A 137 28.51 -25.63 -19.26
N LYS A 138 28.41 -26.24 -20.45
CA LYS A 138 29.08 -27.50 -20.77
C LYS A 138 30.59 -27.40 -20.58
N LYS A 139 31.23 -26.35 -21.12
CA LYS A 139 32.68 -26.14 -20.98
C LYS A 139 33.10 -26.02 -19.52
N ARG A 140 32.37 -25.25 -18.72
CA ARG A 140 32.64 -25.09 -17.28
C ARG A 140 32.44 -26.39 -16.51
N LEU A 141 31.39 -27.15 -16.83
CA LEU A 141 31.11 -28.44 -16.19
C LEU A 141 32.21 -29.46 -16.49
N LEU A 142 32.66 -29.53 -17.76
CA LEU A 142 33.76 -30.40 -18.16
C LEU A 142 35.08 -29.98 -17.51
N ALA A 143 35.35 -28.68 -17.41
CA ALA A 143 36.53 -28.14 -16.72
C ALA A 143 36.51 -28.44 -15.21
N ALA A 144 35.33 -28.46 -14.58
CA ALA A 144 35.17 -28.84 -13.18
C ALA A 144 35.44 -30.33 -12.92
N GLY A 145 35.56 -31.17 -13.97
CA GLY A 145 35.93 -32.57 -13.84
C GLY A 145 34.92 -33.39 -13.05
N VAL A 146 33.64 -33.00 -13.09
CA VAL A 146 32.57 -33.70 -12.37
C VAL A 146 32.45 -35.11 -12.95
N LYS A 147 32.84 -36.12 -12.16
CA LYS A 147 32.68 -37.52 -12.54
C LYS A 147 31.19 -37.88 -12.49
N ALA A 148 30.74 -38.62 -13.51
CA ALA A 148 29.43 -39.25 -13.46
C ALA A 148 29.35 -40.11 -12.20
N ARG A 149 28.39 -39.81 -11.31
CA ARG A 149 28.17 -40.57 -10.09
C ARG A 149 27.39 -41.84 -10.45
N SER A 150 28.00 -43.01 -10.24
CA SER A 150 27.36 -44.32 -10.41
C SER A 150 26.98 -44.97 -9.07
N ASP A 151 27.19 -44.24 -7.97
CA ASP A 151 26.99 -44.75 -6.61
C ASP A 151 25.50 -44.90 -6.29
N ASP A 152 25.17 -45.64 -5.22
CA ASP A 152 23.78 -45.90 -4.85
C ASP A 152 23.00 -44.61 -4.50
N ALA A 153 23.69 -43.55 -4.09
CA ALA A 153 23.10 -42.21 -3.93
C ALA A 153 22.58 -41.63 -5.27
N ALA A 154 23.23 -41.93 -6.40
CA ALA A 154 22.78 -41.50 -7.71
C ALA A 154 21.56 -42.31 -8.18
N LYS A 155 21.46 -43.59 -7.82
CA LYS A 155 20.27 -44.41 -8.10
C LYS A 155 19.06 -43.90 -7.32
N ASN A 156 19.23 -43.58 -6.04
CA ASN A 156 18.14 -43.00 -5.22
C ASN A 156 17.67 -41.66 -5.79
N LEU A 157 18.59 -40.76 -6.17
CA LEU A 157 18.26 -39.48 -6.80
C LEU A 157 17.53 -39.65 -8.14
N TYR A 158 17.96 -40.64 -8.94
CA TYR A 158 17.31 -40.97 -10.20
C TYR A 158 15.89 -41.50 -9.97
N ASP A 159 15.72 -42.39 -9.00
CA ASP A 159 14.41 -42.94 -8.64
C ASP A 159 13.48 -41.85 -8.09
N ASP A 160 13.98 -40.96 -7.24
CA ASP A 160 13.22 -39.81 -6.70
C ASP A 160 12.80 -38.85 -7.82
N SER A 161 13.66 -38.60 -8.81
CA SER A 161 13.32 -37.74 -9.95
C SER A 161 12.19 -38.29 -10.83
N ARG A 162 11.95 -39.61 -10.76
CA ARG A 162 10.88 -40.30 -11.50
C ARG A 162 9.58 -40.42 -10.70
N ARG A 163 9.59 -40.06 -9.41
CA ARG A 163 8.42 -40.07 -8.55
C ARG A 163 7.66 -38.75 -8.69
N PHE A 164 6.35 -38.83 -8.59
CA PHE A 164 5.48 -37.66 -8.49
C PHE A 164 4.50 -37.84 -7.35
N TYR A 165 4.15 -36.73 -6.71
CA TYR A 165 3.15 -36.70 -5.66
C TYR A 165 1.76 -36.74 -6.30
N SER A 166 1.00 -37.82 -6.05
CA SER A 166 -0.39 -37.92 -6.47
C SER A 166 -1.31 -37.34 -5.39
N GLU A 167 -2.26 -36.50 -5.79
CA GLU A 167 -3.27 -35.94 -4.88
C GLU A 167 -4.38 -36.93 -4.52
N SER A 168 -4.38 -38.14 -5.10
CA SER A 168 -5.44 -39.14 -4.90
C SER A 168 -5.38 -39.89 -3.55
N SER A 169 -4.41 -39.59 -2.69
CA SER A 169 -4.28 -40.21 -1.36
C SER A 169 -4.33 -39.17 -0.24
N ALA A 170 -5.20 -39.40 0.75
CA ALA A 170 -5.48 -38.50 1.88
C ALA A 170 -4.31 -38.30 2.87
N GLY A 171 -3.14 -38.87 2.58
CA GLY A 171 -1.86 -38.52 3.18
C GLY A 171 -0.84 -38.42 2.05
N ARG A 172 -0.13 -37.29 1.96
CA ARG A 172 0.87 -36.98 0.92
C ARG A 172 2.00 -38.03 0.93
N MET A 173 1.79 -39.15 0.27
CA MET A 173 2.77 -40.22 0.12
C MET A 173 3.21 -40.28 -1.35
N GLU A 174 4.51 -40.43 -1.58
CA GLU A 174 5.09 -40.66 -2.91
C GLU A 174 4.58 -41.99 -3.47
N SER A 175 3.49 -41.96 -4.24
CA SER A 175 2.78 -43.20 -4.56
C SER A 175 3.15 -43.81 -5.91
N GLU A 176 3.73 -43.06 -6.86
CA GLU A 176 3.89 -43.56 -8.24
C GLU A 176 5.22 -43.14 -8.91
N ILE A 177 5.84 -44.12 -9.58
CA ILE A 177 7.03 -43.95 -10.44
C ILE A 177 6.54 -43.99 -11.89
N ARG A 178 6.92 -43.00 -12.70
CA ARG A 178 6.61 -43.00 -14.14
C ARG A 178 7.32 -44.16 -14.83
N ARG A 179 6.57 -45.17 -15.30
CA ARG A 179 7.10 -46.34 -16.04
C ARG A 179 7.83 -45.90 -17.31
#